data_AF-A0A9P6RI63-F1
#
_entry.id   AF-A0A9P6RI63-F1
#
_cell.length_a   1.000
_cell.length_b   1.000
_cell.length_c   1.000
_cell.angle_alpha   90.00
_cell.angle_beta   90.00
_cell.angle_gamma   90.00
#
_symmetry.space_group_name_H-M   'P 1'
#
loop_
_entity.id
_entity.type
_entity.pdbx_description
1 polymer ?
#
loop_
_entity_poly.entity_id
_entity_poly.type
_entity_poly.pdbx_seq_one_letter_code
_entity_poly.pdbx_strand_id
1 'polypeptide(L)'
;MAKASNNSATQRARKKVKRNIAEGVVHVHASFNNTIISFTDRQGNAFVWATAGGQGFKGSRKSTPYAAQIAAESAGRTALEYGLKTVEVRIKGPGPGRESAVRALHGLGIKVTEISDVTPIPHNGCRPPKRRLARYIGPKAKLSRREGTDLFLKSTRRSLADKCKLDTKPGQHGRPAGNTNRTSDYGNQLREKQKVKRVYGVLERQFRRYFAEADRRKGNTGEMLLQLLESRLDNVVYRMGFGSTRAEARQLVSHCSIVINGHVANIPSLQVKAGDLIAVREKAKQQTRIQEAVGLASQIGFPAWVTVDEKKLEGTFKQAPERNEIAGDINESLIVELYSR
;
A
#
# COMPACT_ATOMS: atom_id res chain seq x y z
N MET A 1 -49.79 10.49 1.52
CA MET A 1 -48.62 9.67 1.11
C MET A 1 -48.45 9.78 -0.40
N ALA A 2 -47.65 10.73 -0.89
CA ALA A 2 -47.32 10.86 -2.31
C ALA A 2 -46.02 10.12 -2.59
N LYS A 3 -46.05 9.12 -3.49
CA LYS A 3 -44.86 8.38 -3.91
C LYS A 3 -44.02 9.27 -4.84
N ALA A 4 -42.75 9.47 -4.48
CA ALA A 4 -41.77 10.18 -5.30
C ALA A 4 -41.55 9.45 -6.64
N SER A 5 -41.54 10.22 -7.73
CA SER A 5 -41.24 9.73 -9.07
C SER A 5 -39.74 9.43 -9.20
N ASN A 6 -39.42 8.18 -9.57
CA ASN A 6 -38.05 7.75 -9.87
C ASN A 6 -37.55 8.40 -11.16
N ASN A 7 -36.79 9.49 -11.01
CA ASN A 7 -36.09 10.11 -12.12
C ASN A 7 -34.83 9.31 -12.47
N SER A 8 -34.99 8.27 -13.28
CA SER A 8 -33.88 7.47 -13.82
C SER A 8 -33.17 8.24 -14.93
N ALA A 9 -32.33 9.20 -14.53
CA ALA A 9 -31.42 9.87 -15.44
C ALA A 9 -30.51 8.83 -16.11
N THR A 10 -30.75 8.59 -17.40
CA THR A 10 -29.94 7.72 -18.26
C THR A 10 -28.52 8.27 -18.30
N GLN A 11 -27.62 7.69 -17.50
CA GLN A 11 -26.20 8.00 -17.60
C GLN A 11 -25.74 7.67 -19.02
N ARG A 12 -25.51 8.70 -19.84
CA ARG A 12 -24.93 8.56 -21.18
C ARG A 12 -23.61 7.81 -21.05
N ALA A 13 -23.60 6.55 -21.49
CA ALA A 13 -22.40 5.74 -21.55
C ALA A 13 -21.34 6.52 -22.34
N ARG A 14 -20.16 6.73 -21.73
CA ARG A 14 -19.04 7.42 -22.38
C ARG A 14 -18.80 6.78 -23.73
N LYS A 15 -18.89 7.57 -24.80
CA LYS A 15 -18.66 7.13 -26.18
C LYS A 15 -17.25 6.52 -26.24
N LYS A 16 -17.17 5.20 -26.45
CA LYS A 16 -15.88 4.51 -26.59
C LYS A 16 -15.16 5.14 -27.78
N VAL A 17 -14.01 5.76 -27.50
CA VAL A 17 -13.14 6.30 -28.55
C VAL A 17 -12.68 5.12 -29.40
N LYS A 18 -13.15 5.08 -30.66
CA LYS A 18 -12.66 4.10 -31.64
C LYS A 18 -11.22 4.46 -31.97
N ARG A 19 -10.27 3.72 -31.40
CA ARG A 19 -8.86 3.76 -31.80
C ARG A 19 -8.70 2.79 -32.97
N ASN A 20 -8.04 3.23 -34.03
CA ASN A 20 -7.67 2.37 -35.16
C ASN A 20 -6.26 1.83 -34.88
N ILE A 21 -6.16 0.56 -34.52
CA ILE A 21 -4.90 -0.09 -34.14
C ILE A 21 -4.60 -1.14 -35.20
N ALA A 22 -3.65 -0.88 -36.09
CA ALA A 22 -3.34 -1.79 -37.20
C ALA A 22 -2.52 -3.03 -36.77
N GLU A 23 -1.66 -2.87 -35.77
CA GLU A 23 -0.76 -3.91 -35.25
C GLU A 23 -0.88 -4.02 -33.73
N GLY A 24 -0.84 -5.23 -33.18
CA GLY A 24 -0.97 -5.47 -31.75
C GLY A 24 -0.32 -6.76 -31.27
N VAL A 25 -0.34 -6.95 -29.96
CA VAL A 25 0.16 -8.17 -29.31
C VAL A 25 -1.02 -8.91 -28.69
N VAL A 26 -1.11 -10.21 -28.93
CA VAL A 26 -2.11 -11.09 -28.32
C VAL A 26 -1.46 -11.87 -27.20
N HIS A 27 -1.92 -11.62 -25.98
CA HIS A 27 -1.53 -12.39 -24.82
C HIS A 27 -2.53 -13.53 -24.58
N VAL A 28 -2.09 -14.76 -24.81
CA VAL A 28 -2.85 -15.97 -24.51
C VAL A 28 -2.35 -16.53 -23.19
N HIS A 29 -3.13 -16.36 -22.12
CA HIS A 29 -2.85 -17.01 -20.84
C HIS A 29 -3.64 -18.32 -20.73
N ALA A 30 -2.98 -19.43 -21.04
CA ALA A 30 -3.54 -20.78 -21.00
C ALA A 30 -3.17 -21.47 -19.67
N SER A 31 -4.12 -21.51 -18.74
CA SER A 31 -3.97 -22.26 -17.48
C SER A 31 -4.86 -23.51 -17.48
N PHE A 32 -4.62 -24.44 -16.55
CA PHE A 32 -5.50 -25.61 -16.35
C PHE A 32 -6.89 -25.27 -15.80
N ASN A 33 -7.14 -24.02 -15.41
CA ASN A 33 -8.42 -23.58 -14.85
C ASN A 33 -9.23 -22.72 -15.81
N ASN A 34 -8.56 -21.89 -16.62
CA ASN A 34 -9.19 -20.92 -17.51
C ASN A 34 -8.20 -20.47 -18.59
N THR A 35 -8.73 -20.15 -19.77
CA THR A 35 -7.99 -19.46 -20.83
C THR A 35 -8.44 -18.01 -20.92
N ILE A 36 -7.48 -17.09 -20.85
CA ILE A 36 -7.70 -15.65 -20.92
C ILE A 36 -6.95 -15.13 -22.15
N ILE A 37 -7.64 -14.39 -22.99
CA ILE A 37 -7.09 -13.84 -24.23
C ILE A 37 -7.23 -12.32 -24.14
N SER A 38 -6.12 -11.62 -24.32
CA SER A 38 -6.07 -10.15 -24.21
C SER A 38 -5.29 -9.58 -25.38
N PHE A 39 -5.88 -8.58 -26.03
CA PHE A 39 -5.27 -7.81 -27.09
C PHE A 39 -4.73 -6.51 -26.52
N THR A 40 -3.45 -6.23 -26.81
CA THR A 40 -2.73 -5.03 -26.37
C THR A 40 -2.11 -4.31 -27.56
N ASP A 41 -1.93 -3.00 -27.41
CA ASP A 41 -1.04 -2.21 -28.28
C ASP A 41 0.42 -2.62 -28.03
N ARG A 42 1.35 -2.24 -28.92
CA ARG A 42 2.80 -2.42 -28.69
C ARG A 42 3.30 -1.77 -27.38
N GLN A 43 2.57 -0.77 -26.86
CA GLN A 43 2.86 -0.11 -25.57
C GLN A 43 2.31 -0.87 -24.35
N GLY A 44 1.60 -1.98 -24.54
CA GLY A 44 1.05 -2.82 -23.46
C GLY A 44 -0.32 -2.37 -22.93
N ASN A 45 -0.99 -1.42 -23.59
CA ASN A 45 -2.34 -1.02 -23.23
C ASN A 45 -3.36 -2.03 -23.75
N ALA A 46 -4.10 -2.70 -22.85
CA ALA A 46 -5.14 -3.66 -23.25
C ALA A 46 -6.41 -2.96 -23.67
N PHE A 47 -6.93 -3.28 -24.86
CA PHE A 47 -8.16 -2.69 -25.40
C PHE A 47 -9.32 -3.69 -25.52
N VAL A 48 -9.02 -4.98 -25.78
CA VAL A 48 -10.01 -6.06 -25.83
C VAL A 48 -9.51 -7.25 -25.04
N TRP A 49 -10.40 -7.92 -24.33
CA TRP A 49 -10.11 -9.19 -23.68
C TRP A 49 -11.36 -10.06 -23.60
N ALA A 50 -11.17 -11.36 -23.61
CA ALA A 50 -12.21 -12.34 -23.31
C ALA A 50 -11.63 -13.48 -22.48
N THR A 51 -12.51 -14.18 -21.78
CA THR A 51 -12.15 -15.37 -21.01
C THR A 51 -13.14 -16.47 -21.31
N ALA A 52 -12.69 -17.73 -21.25
CA ALA A 52 -13.60 -18.87 -21.37
C ALA A 52 -14.71 -18.81 -20.31
N GLY A 53 -14.39 -18.41 -19.08
CA GLY A 53 -15.40 -18.18 -18.04
C GLY A 53 -16.43 -17.08 -18.37
N GLY A 54 -16.02 -16.02 -19.06
CA GLY A 54 -16.90 -14.92 -19.49
C GLY A 54 -17.84 -15.31 -20.63
N GLN A 55 -17.51 -16.34 -21.40
CA GLN A 55 -18.33 -16.89 -22.49
C GLN A 55 -19.31 -17.98 -21.99
N GLY A 56 -19.55 -18.07 -20.69
CA GLY A 56 -20.55 -18.97 -20.09
C GLY A 56 -20.04 -20.35 -19.69
N PHE A 57 -18.76 -20.68 -19.92
CA PHE A 57 -18.20 -21.95 -19.47
C PHE A 57 -18.01 -21.98 -17.95
N LYS A 58 -18.49 -23.05 -17.28
CA LYS A 58 -18.41 -23.24 -15.82
C LYS A 58 -17.60 -24.49 -15.46
N GLY A 59 -16.98 -24.47 -14.27
CA GLY A 59 -16.21 -25.60 -13.75
C GLY A 59 -15.06 -26.04 -14.65
N SER A 60 -14.87 -27.35 -14.77
CA SER A 60 -13.85 -28.00 -15.61
C SER A 60 -13.97 -27.68 -17.10
N ARG A 61 -15.16 -27.31 -17.58
CA ARG A 61 -15.36 -26.95 -19.00
C ARG A 61 -14.59 -25.70 -19.41
N LYS A 62 -14.20 -24.84 -18.46
CA LYS A 62 -13.40 -23.63 -18.71
C LYS A 62 -11.99 -23.89 -19.24
N SER A 63 -11.42 -25.06 -18.95
CA SER A 63 -10.08 -25.41 -19.39
C SER A 63 -10.10 -26.20 -20.70
N THR A 64 -11.25 -26.42 -21.32
CA THR A 64 -11.31 -27.17 -22.57
C THR A 64 -10.73 -26.38 -23.76
N PRO A 65 -10.12 -27.06 -24.75
CA PRO A 65 -9.69 -26.47 -26.02
C PRO A 65 -10.79 -25.66 -26.71
N TYR A 66 -12.01 -26.20 -26.74
CA TYR A 66 -13.18 -25.57 -27.37
C TYR A 66 -13.57 -24.25 -26.67
N ALA A 67 -13.52 -24.20 -25.35
CA ALA A 67 -13.79 -22.97 -24.62
C ALA A 67 -12.74 -21.88 -24.89
N ALA A 68 -11.48 -22.26 -25.12
CA ALA A 68 -10.43 -21.34 -25.55
C ALA A 68 -10.68 -20.80 -26.97
N GLN A 69 -11.15 -21.64 -27.89
CA GLN A 69 -11.51 -21.24 -29.25
C GLN A 69 -12.61 -20.17 -29.24
N ILE A 70 -13.71 -20.40 -28.52
CA ILE A 70 -14.82 -19.43 -28.44
C ILE A 70 -14.38 -18.12 -27.81
N ALA A 71 -13.54 -18.17 -26.77
CA ALA A 71 -12.98 -16.97 -26.17
C ALA A 71 -12.09 -16.19 -27.16
N ALA A 72 -11.31 -16.90 -27.98
CA ALA A 72 -10.43 -16.31 -29.00
C ALA A 72 -11.25 -15.67 -30.11
N GLU A 73 -12.29 -16.35 -30.59
CA GLU A 73 -13.18 -15.85 -31.63
C GLU A 73 -13.92 -14.60 -31.17
N SER A 74 -14.46 -14.60 -29.95
CA SER A 74 -15.16 -13.43 -29.41
C SER A 74 -14.23 -12.23 -29.28
N ALA A 75 -13.05 -12.41 -28.69
CA ALA A 75 -12.09 -11.31 -28.57
C ALA A 75 -11.54 -10.86 -29.93
N GLY A 76 -11.29 -11.79 -30.86
CA GLY A 76 -10.79 -11.50 -32.19
C GLY A 76 -11.79 -10.73 -33.05
N ARG A 77 -13.09 -11.09 -33.02
CA ARG A 77 -14.14 -10.33 -33.71
C ARG A 77 -14.21 -8.88 -33.21
N THR A 78 -14.21 -8.70 -31.89
CA THR A 78 -14.19 -7.34 -31.32
C THR A 78 -12.88 -6.61 -31.65
N ALA A 79 -11.74 -7.30 -31.74
CA ALA A 79 -10.47 -6.68 -32.13
C ALA A 79 -10.44 -6.26 -33.60
N LEU A 80 -11.09 -7.00 -34.51
CA LEU A 80 -11.25 -6.62 -35.91
C LEU A 80 -12.07 -5.33 -36.06
N GLU A 81 -13.06 -5.10 -35.21
CA GLU A 81 -13.82 -3.83 -35.17
C GLU A 81 -12.93 -2.61 -34.82
N TYR A 82 -11.82 -2.82 -34.13
CA TYR A 82 -10.80 -1.81 -33.83
C TYR A 82 -9.73 -1.67 -34.93
N GLY A 83 -9.85 -2.41 -36.03
CA GLY A 83 -8.96 -2.30 -37.20
C GLY A 83 -7.69 -3.16 -37.14
N LEU A 84 -7.62 -4.13 -36.23
CA LEU A 84 -6.45 -5.00 -36.06
C LEU A 84 -6.27 -5.94 -37.26
N LYS A 85 -5.08 -5.93 -37.87
CA LYS A 85 -4.77 -6.77 -39.04
C LYS A 85 -3.63 -7.74 -38.79
N THR A 86 -2.63 -7.32 -38.03
CA THR A 86 -1.42 -8.11 -37.76
C THR A 86 -1.20 -8.24 -36.26
N VAL A 87 -0.76 -9.43 -35.83
CA VAL A 87 -0.52 -9.73 -34.41
C VAL A 87 0.72 -10.56 -34.16
N GLU A 88 1.42 -10.21 -33.09
CA GLU A 88 2.38 -11.08 -32.40
C GLU A 88 1.64 -11.85 -31.31
N VAL A 89 1.78 -13.17 -31.25
CA VAL A 89 1.09 -14.00 -30.24
C VAL A 89 2.08 -14.43 -29.15
N ARG A 90 1.80 -14.02 -27.90
CA ARG A 90 2.55 -14.40 -26.71
C ARG A 90 1.74 -15.37 -25.86
N ILE A 91 2.23 -16.60 -25.71
CA ILE A 91 1.56 -17.68 -24.99
C ILE A 91 2.16 -17.85 -23.61
N LYS A 92 1.33 -17.91 -22.57
CA LYS A 92 1.75 -18.10 -21.17
C LYS A 92 0.96 -19.19 -20.47
N GLY A 93 1.67 -20.18 -19.92
CA GLY A 93 1.14 -21.26 -19.11
C GLY A 93 0.87 -22.54 -19.93
N PRO A 94 0.88 -23.73 -19.31
CA PRO A 94 0.86 -25.03 -19.99
C PRO A 94 -0.54 -25.57 -20.33
N GLY A 95 -1.60 -24.77 -20.17
CA GLY A 95 -2.97 -25.26 -20.34
C GLY A 95 -3.29 -25.73 -21.76
N PRO A 96 -4.31 -26.58 -21.96
CA PRO A 96 -4.66 -27.15 -23.27
C PRO A 96 -5.27 -26.11 -24.25
N GLY A 97 -5.57 -24.89 -23.78
CA GLY A 97 -6.10 -23.79 -24.60
C GLY A 97 -5.07 -23.07 -25.48
N ARG A 98 -3.78 -23.44 -25.41
CA ARG A 98 -2.68 -22.79 -26.14
C ARG A 98 -2.89 -22.74 -27.65
N GLU A 99 -2.89 -23.90 -28.28
CA GLU A 99 -2.94 -24.02 -29.74
C GLU A 99 -4.31 -23.63 -30.28
N SER A 100 -5.37 -23.99 -29.54
CA SER A 100 -6.76 -23.72 -29.92
C SER A 100 -7.02 -22.22 -30.05
N ALA A 101 -6.44 -21.40 -29.18
CA ALA A 101 -6.53 -19.95 -29.28
C ALA A 101 -5.81 -19.42 -30.53
N VAL A 102 -4.62 -19.93 -30.85
CA VAL A 102 -3.87 -19.49 -32.05
C VAL A 102 -4.59 -19.89 -33.33
N ARG A 103 -5.10 -21.13 -33.42
CA ARG A 103 -5.87 -21.62 -34.57
C ARG A 103 -7.13 -20.80 -34.80
N ALA A 104 -7.83 -20.42 -33.73
CA ALA A 104 -9.01 -19.57 -33.79
C ALA A 104 -8.71 -18.17 -34.35
N LEU A 105 -7.59 -17.56 -33.92
CA LEU A 105 -7.16 -16.24 -34.41
C LEU A 105 -6.79 -16.28 -35.89
N HIS A 106 -6.10 -17.35 -36.32
CA HIS A 106 -5.79 -17.57 -37.73
C HIS A 106 -7.06 -17.77 -38.56
N GLY A 107 -8.03 -18.54 -38.06
CA GLY A 107 -9.32 -18.75 -38.72
C GLY A 107 -10.17 -17.49 -38.91
N LEU A 108 -9.97 -16.47 -38.06
CA LEU A 108 -10.59 -15.15 -38.21
C LEU A 108 -9.92 -14.25 -39.28
N GLY A 109 -8.81 -14.69 -39.88
CA GLY A 109 -8.08 -13.92 -40.88
C GLY A 109 -7.12 -12.87 -40.31
N ILE A 110 -6.81 -12.93 -39.01
CA ILE A 110 -5.78 -12.08 -38.40
C ILE A 110 -4.40 -12.65 -38.77
N LYS A 111 -3.53 -11.84 -39.37
CA LYS A 111 -2.17 -12.28 -39.76
C LYS A 111 -1.29 -12.40 -38.52
N VAL A 112 -0.87 -13.63 -38.21
CA VAL A 112 0.07 -13.93 -37.11
C VAL A 112 1.50 -13.79 -37.63
N THR A 113 2.29 -12.86 -37.07
CA THR A 113 3.68 -12.62 -37.49
C THR A 113 4.68 -13.52 -36.76
N GLU A 114 4.49 -13.68 -35.46
CA GLU A 114 5.38 -14.46 -34.59
C GLU A 114 4.56 -15.10 -33.47
N ILE A 115 4.95 -16.31 -33.06
CA ILE A 115 4.41 -17.02 -31.91
C ILE A 115 5.54 -17.24 -30.92
N SER A 116 5.46 -16.60 -29.75
CA SER A 116 6.45 -16.74 -28.68
C SER A 116 5.84 -17.34 -27.42
N ASP A 117 6.49 -18.36 -26.85
CA ASP A 117 6.12 -18.93 -25.55
C ASP A 117 6.84 -18.16 -24.43
N VAL A 118 6.08 -17.36 -23.68
CA VAL A 118 6.55 -16.59 -22.52
C VAL A 118 6.22 -17.28 -21.20
N THR A 119 6.03 -18.61 -21.23
CA THR A 119 5.81 -19.39 -20.01
C THR A 119 7.05 -19.36 -19.15
N PRO A 120 6.95 -18.90 -17.88
CA PRO A 120 8.09 -18.90 -17.00
C PRO A 120 8.63 -20.32 -16.86
N ILE A 121 9.88 -20.52 -17.28
CA ILE A 121 10.57 -21.79 -17.07
C ILE A 121 10.63 -22.00 -15.55
N PRO A 122 10.17 -23.15 -15.03
CA PRO A 122 10.31 -23.46 -13.62
C PRO A 122 11.80 -23.42 -13.28
N HIS A 123 12.24 -22.36 -12.62
CA HIS A 123 13.56 -22.36 -12.04
C HIS A 123 13.52 -23.35 -10.87
N ASN A 124 14.28 -24.43 -10.94
CA ASN A 124 14.57 -25.30 -9.79
C ASN A 124 15.35 -24.58 -8.67
N GLY A 125 15.60 -23.27 -8.82
CA GLY A 125 16.12 -22.41 -7.79
C GLY A 125 15.10 -22.08 -6.70
N CYS A 126 15.59 -21.52 -5.60
CA CYS A 126 14.74 -21.08 -4.51
C CYS A 126 13.66 -20.11 -5.04
N ARG A 127 12.39 -20.44 -4.78
CA ARG A 127 11.22 -19.58 -5.05
C ARG A 127 11.58 -18.13 -4.68
N PRO A 128 11.41 -17.14 -5.58
CA PRO A 128 11.67 -15.74 -5.26
C PRO A 128 10.98 -15.38 -3.95
N PRO A 129 11.68 -14.80 -2.98
CA PRO A 129 11.13 -14.58 -1.65
C PRO A 129 9.85 -13.76 -1.78
N LYS A 130 8.74 -14.31 -1.26
CA LYS A 130 7.44 -13.64 -1.21
C LYS A 130 7.67 -12.21 -0.73
N ARG A 131 7.20 -11.22 -1.49
CA ARG A 131 7.33 -9.79 -1.16
C ARG A 131 6.89 -9.59 0.29
N ARG A 132 7.85 -9.43 1.20
CA ARG A 132 7.54 -9.34 2.64
C ARG A 132 6.67 -8.12 2.84
N LEU A 133 5.48 -8.32 3.40
CA LEU A 133 4.68 -7.23 3.94
C LEU A 133 5.51 -6.58 5.06
N ALA A 134 6.19 -5.49 4.72
CA ALA A 134 7.17 -4.83 5.58
C ALA A 134 6.48 -3.97 6.65
N ARG A 135 5.48 -4.52 7.36
CA ARG A 135 4.74 -3.85 8.43
C ARG A 135 4.11 -4.85 9.40
N TYR A 136 3.96 -4.43 10.66
CA TYR A 136 3.18 -5.18 11.64
C TYR A 136 1.67 -5.00 11.41
N ILE A 137 0.96 -6.06 11.03
CA ILE A 137 -0.51 -6.07 10.78
C ILE A 137 -1.28 -6.68 11.96
N GLY A 138 -0.57 -7.21 12.96
CA GLY A 138 -1.18 -7.89 14.09
C GLY A 138 -1.90 -6.95 15.10
N PRO A 139 -2.41 -7.54 16.20
CA PRO A 139 -3.14 -6.80 17.23
C PRO A 139 -2.33 -5.67 17.87
N LYS A 140 -2.74 -4.41 17.66
CA LYS A 140 -2.00 -3.22 18.12
C LYS A 140 -2.04 -3.00 19.63
N ALA A 141 -3.18 -3.27 20.28
CA ALA A 141 -3.31 -3.13 21.74
C ALA A 141 -2.36 -4.07 22.51
N LYS A 142 -1.96 -5.20 21.90
CA LYS A 142 -0.94 -6.09 22.44
C LYS A 142 0.41 -5.38 22.59
N LEU A 143 0.73 -4.47 21.67
CA LEU A 143 1.99 -3.72 21.69
C LEU A 143 2.00 -2.70 22.82
N SER A 144 0.93 -1.90 22.97
CA SER A 144 0.80 -0.93 24.06
C SER A 144 0.84 -1.62 25.43
N ARG A 145 0.07 -2.68 25.63
CA ARG A 145 0.09 -3.50 26.85
C ARG A 145 1.45 -4.12 27.18
N ARG A 146 2.27 -4.42 26.17
CA ARG A 146 3.61 -5.00 26.40
C ARG A 146 4.58 -3.93 26.92
N GLU A 147 4.46 -2.70 26.44
CA GLU A 147 5.31 -1.59 26.86
C GLU A 147 4.72 -0.79 28.03
N GLY A 148 3.49 -1.10 28.46
CA GLY A 148 2.86 -0.49 29.64
C GLY A 148 2.44 0.97 29.44
N THR A 149 2.43 1.47 28.20
CA THR A 149 2.11 2.86 27.86
C THR A 149 1.30 2.93 26.58
N ASP A 150 0.58 4.04 26.35
CA ASP A 150 -0.10 4.26 25.08
C ASP A 150 0.92 4.62 24.00
N LEU A 151 0.92 3.83 22.92
CA LEU A 151 1.78 4.01 21.76
C LEU A 151 1.07 4.78 20.63
N PHE A 152 -0.14 5.28 20.88
CA PHE A 152 -0.97 6.02 19.92
C PHE A 152 -1.25 5.22 18.62
N LEU A 153 -1.35 3.89 18.75
CA LEU A 153 -1.60 2.96 17.64
C LEU A 153 -3.08 2.79 17.31
N LYS A 154 -3.95 3.44 18.08
CA LYS A 154 -5.40 3.48 17.92
C LYS A 154 -5.85 4.93 18.02
N SER A 155 -6.85 5.31 17.24
CA SER A 155 -7.43 6.66 17.26
C SER A 155 -7.92 7.02 18.67
N THR A 156 -7.80 8.30 19.02
CA THR A 156 -8.15 8.90 20.31
C THR A 156 -9.65 9.00 20.59
N ARG A 157 -10.53 8.65 19.64
CA ARG A 157 -12.01 8.66 19.82
C ARG A 157 -12.52 7.98 21.10
N ARG A 158 -11.79 6.98 21.57
CA ARG A 158 -12.03 6.29 22.84
C ARG A 158 -10.71 6.13 23.56
N SER A 159 -10.72 6.17 24.88
CA SER A 159 -9.52 5.94 25.67
C SER A 159 -8.92 4.55 25.39
N LEU A 160 -7.62 4.39 25.61
CA LEU A 160 -6.98 3.06 25.45
C LEU A 160 -7.43 2.10 26.56
N ALA A 161 -7.71 2.60 27.76
CA ALA A 161 -8.17 1.83 28.91
C ALA A 161 -9.49 1.10 28.62
N ASP A 162 -10.42 1.74 27.92
CA ASP A 162 -11.70 1.13 27.52
C ASP A 162 -11.52 0.02 26.47
N LYS A 163 -10.45 0.10 25.67
CA LYS A 163 -10.18 -0.84 24.58
C LYS A 163 -9.42 -2.07 25.04
N CYS A 164 -8.62 -1.95 26.10
CA CYS A 164 -7.79 -3.05 26.58
C CYS A 164 -7.32 -2.85 28.02
N LYS A 165 -7.02 -3.97 28.70
CA LYS A 165 -6.44 -3.98 30.04
C LYS A 165 -4.97 -3.53 29.98
N LEU A 166 -4.73 -2.22 30.13
CA LEU A 166 -3.41 -1.60 29.93
C LEU A 166 -2.38 -2.11 30.96
N ASP A 167 -2.81 -2.27 32.22
CA ASP A 167 -1.93 -2.66 33.34
C ASP A 167 -1.50 -4.13 33.29
N THR A 168 -2.16 -4.95 32.47
CA THR A 168 -1.85 -6.38 32.35
C THR A 168 -1.04 -6.63 31.08
N LYS A 169 0.17 -7.18 31.22
CA LYS A 169 0.99 -7.60 30.07
C LYS A 169 0.23 -8.63 29.21
N PRO A 170 0.52 -8.73 27.91
CA PRO A 170 -0.18 -9.68 27.05
C PRO A 170 0.32 -11.12 27.22
N GLY A 171 -0.61 -12.09 27.12
CA GLY A 171 -0.32 -13.53 27.23
C GLY A 171 -0.96 -14.16 28.47
N GLN A 172 -0.89 -15.49 28.57
CA GLN A 172 -1.43 -16.27 29.70
C GLN A 172 -0.74 -15.88 31.02
N HIS A 173 0.58 -15.68 30.99
CA HIS A 173 1.40 -15.19 32.12
C HIS A 173 1.46 -13.66 32.21
N GLY A 174 0.42 -12.98 31.71
CA GLY A 174 0.37 -11.52 31.63
C GLY A 174 0.07 -10.83 32.97
N ARG A 175 -0.61 -11.53 33.87
CA ARG A 175 -0.80 -11.12 35.26
C ARG A 175 0.46 -11.54 36.03
N PRO A 176 1.15 -10.60 36.70
CA PRO A 176 2.30 -10.97 37.52
C PRO A 176 1.83 -11.90 38.65
N ALA A 177 2.33 -13.13 38.65
CA ALA A 177 2.28 -13.99 39.82
C ALA A 177 3.39 -13.52 40.76
N GLY A 178 3.08 -12.60 41.67
CA GLY A 178 4.06 -12.04 42.59
C GLY A 178 5.01 -11.01 41.97
N ASN A 179 5.65 -10.23 42.85
CA ASN A 179 6.45 -9.04 42.59
C ASN A 179 7.83 -9.31 41.93
N THR A 180 7.93 -10.27 41.01
CA THR A 180 9.23 -10.76 40.51
C THR A 180 9.27 -10.83 38.99
N ASN A 181 9.49 -9.67 38.38
CA ASN A 181 10.17 -9.62 37.09
C ASN A 181 11.03 -8.37 37.03
N ARG A 182 12.09 -8.35 37.86
CA ARG A 182 13.21 -7.43 37.71
C ARG A 182 13.76 -7.62 36.30
N THR A 183 13.55 -6.63 35.45
CA THR A 183 14.05 -6.66 34.08
C THR A 183 15.54 -6.34 34.12
N SER A 184 16.36 -7.09 33.37
CA SER A 184 17.79 -6.80 33.26
C SER A 184 18.03 -5.48 32.52
N ASP A 185 19.23 -4.91 32.64
CA ASP A 185 19.57 -3.65 31.97
C ASP A 185 19.45 -3.75 30.44
N TYR A 186 19.96 -4.85 29.87
CA TYR A 186 19.71 -5.17 28.46
C TYR A 186 18.21 -5.28 28.13
N GLY A 187 17.42 -5.83 29.05
CA GLY A 187 15.97 -5.90 28.92
C GLY A 187 15.34 -4.51 28.86
N ASN A 188 15.77 -3.57 29.71
CA ASN A 188 15.29 -2.19 29.73
C ASN A 188 15.66 -1.45 28.43
N GLN A 189 16.92 -1.54 28.02
CA GLN A 189 17.42 -1.02 26.75
C GLN A 189 16.62 -1.56 25.55
N LEU A 190 16.39 -2.88 25.52
CA LEU A 190 15.60 -3.52 24.47
C LEU A 190 14.14 -3.04 24.48
N ARG A 191 13.52 -2.86 25.65
CA ARG A 191 12.13 -2.36 25.74
C ARG A 191 12.02 -0.96 25.18
N GLU A 192 12.96 -0.08 25.54
CA GLU A 192 12.93 1.31 25.10
C GLU A 192 13.08 1.43 23.58
N LYS A 193 14.04 0.72 22.98
CA LYS A 193 14.14 0.62 21.51
C LYS A 193 12.84 0.11 20.88
N GLN A 194 12.25 -0.94 21.46
CA GLN A 194 11.03 -1.54 20.92
C GLN A 194 9.83 -0.61 21.04
N LYS A 195 9.73 0.19 22.11
CA LYS A 195 8.73 1.24 22.30
C LYS A 195 8.80 2.23 21.13
N VAL A 196 9.95 2.87 20.91
CA VAL A 196 10.16 3.84 19.81
C VAL A 196 9.87 3.21 18.45
N LYS A 197 10.44 2.03 18.18
CA LYS A 197 10.22 1.33 16.90
C LYS A 197 8.74 1.08 16.62
N ARG A 198 7.95 0.75 17.65
CA ARG A 198 6.50 0.48 17.52
C ARG A 198 5.68 1.74 17.35
N VAL A 199 6.03 2.83 18.05
CA VAL A 199 5.39 4.15 17.87
C VAL A 199 5.44 4.56 16.40
N TYR A 200 6.63 4.58 15.81
CA TYR A 200 6.81 4.97 14.40
C TYR A 200 6.49 3.85 13.40
N GLY A 201 6.22 2.62 13.86
CA GLY A 201 5.90 1.48 13.00
C GLY A 201 7.02 1.05 12.05
N VAL A 202 8.28 1.27 12.44
CA VAL A 202 9.48 0.98 11.64
C VAL A 202 9.94 -0.47 11.87
N LEU A 203 10.56 -1.10 10.86
CA LEU A 203 11.17 -2.42 11.02
C LEU A 203 12.60 -2.33 11.54
N GLU A 204 13.09 -3.39 12.19
CA GLU A 204 14.43 -3.40 12.81
C GLU A 204 15.56 -2.99 11.86
N ARG A 205 15.58 -3.56 10.65
CA ARG A 205 16.60 -3.24 9.64
C ARG A 205 16.57 -1.75 9.24
N GLN A 206 15.39 -1.16 9.14
CA GLN A 206 15.25 0.25 8.81
C GLN A 206 15.59 1.14 10.02
N PHE A 207 15.22 0.73 11.23
CA PHE A 207 15.56 1.44 12.46
C PHE A 207 17.09 1.49 12.66
N ARG A 208 17.79 0.37 12.46
CA ARG A 208 19.25 0.30 12.54
C ARG A 208 19.93 1.21 11.51
N ARG A 209 19.33 1.40 10.33
CA ARG A 209 19.83 2.37 9.33
C ARG A 209 19.65 3.81 9.79
N TYR A 210 18.52 4.14 10.42
CA TYR A 210 18.33 5.48 11.00
C TYR A 210 19.32 5.73 12.14
N PHE A 211 19.58 4.73 12.98
CA PHE A 211 20.59 4.84 14.02
C PHE A 211 21.99 5.10 13.44
N ALA A 212 22.43 4.31 12.46
CA ALA A 212 23.72 4.52 11.80
C ALA A 212 23.80 5.89 11.09
N GLU A 213 22.70 6.38 10.52
CA GLU A 213 22.64 7.72 9.94
C GLU A 213 22.69 8.83 11.00
N ALA A 214 22.06 8.62 12.15
CA ALA A 214 22.10 9.54 13.28
C ALA A 214 23.51 9.64 13.87
N ASP A 215 24.17 8.49 14.05
CA ASP A 215 25.54 8.37 14.59
C ASP A 215 26.59 9.01 13.68
N ARG A 216 26.36 8.96 12.35
CA ARG A 216 27.21 9.63 11.36
C ARG A 216 27.11 11.16 11.42
N ARG A 217 25.99 11.71 11.89
CA ARG A 217 25.76 13.15 11.92
C ARG A 217 26.41 13.78 13.15
N LYS A 218 26.80 15.04 13.03
CA LYS A 218 27.34 15.81 14.16
C LYS A 218 26.21 16.14 15.14
N GLY A 219 26.46 15.94 16.44
CA GLY A 219 25.52 16.24 17.52
C GLY A 219 25.20 15.01 18.38
N ASN A 220 24.15 15.12 19.20
CA ASN A 220 23.69 14.01 20.03
C ASN A 220 22.97 12.95 19.18
N THR A 221 23.50 11.73 19.15
CA THR A 221 22.96 10.60 18.36
C THR A 221 21.51 10.28 18.70
N GLY A 222 21.12 10.37 19.99
CA GLY A 222 19.77 10.07 20.45
C GLY A 222 18.74 11.07 19.92
N GLU A 223 19.06 12.36 19.98
CA GLU A 223 18.22 13.44 19.47
C GLU A 223 18.10 13.37 17.95
N MET A 224 19.22 13.17 17.25
CA MET A 224 19.26 13.06 15.80
C MET A 224 18.46 11.86 15.29
N LEU A 225 18.47 10.73 16.02
CA LEU A 225 17.62 9.58 15.72
C LEU A 225 16.14 9.95 15.76
N LEU A 226 15.71 10.67 16.80
CA LEU A 226 14.32 11.08 16.95
C LEU A 226 13.91 12.10 15.87
N GLN A 227 14.78 13.05 15.53
CA GLN A 227 14.58 13.98 14.41
C GLN A 227 14.37 13.25 13.08
N LEU A 228 15.19 12.24 12.78
CA LEU A 228 15.07 11.43 11.56
C LEU A 228 13.77 10.61 11.52
N LEU A 229 13.25 10.20 12.68
CA LEU A 229 12.00 9.46 12.80
C LEU A 229 10.79 10.40 12.67
N GLU A 230 10.84 11.60 13.25
CA GLU A 230 9.76 12.59 13.13
C GLU A 230 9.68 13.18 11.71
N SER A 231 10.81 13.32 11.01
CA SER A 231 10.90 13.88 9.64
C SER A 231 10.44 12.91 8.54
N ARG A 232 9.96 11.71 8.89
CA ARG A 232 9.39 10.76 7.90
C ARG A 232 8.05 11.28 7.37
N LEU A 233 7.82 11.16 6.07
CA LEU A 233 6.56 11.59 5.45
C LEU A 233 5.31 10.99 6.10
N ASP A 234 5.30 9.69 6.42
CA ASP A 234 4.13 9.09 7.09
C ASP A 234 3.89 9.63 8.50
N ASN A 235 4.96 10.03 9.19
CA ASN A 235 4.86 10.64 10.50
C ASN A 235 4.44 12.11 10.41
N VAL A 236 5.00 12.90 9.49
CA VAL A 236 4.60 14.30 9.27
C VAL A 236 3.12 14.38 8.88
N VAL A 237 2.64 13.50 8.00
CA VAL A 237 1.20 13.42 7.63
C VAL A 237 0.32 13.10 8.83
N TYR A 238 0.79 12.27 9.78
CA TYR A 238 0.09 12.01 11.04
C TYR A 238 0.10 13.23 11.97
N ARG A 239 1.24 13.91 12.10
CA ARG A 239 1.41 15.12 12.94
C ARG A 239 0.63 16.32 12.40
N MET A 240 0.43 16.39 11.08
CA MET A 240 -0.47 17.34 10.40
C MET A 240 -1.96 17.00 10.57
N GLY A 241 -2.30 15.85 11.17
CA GLY A 241 -3.69 15.47 11.43
C GLY A 241 -4.45 14.85 10.24
N PHE A 242 -3.81 14.66 9.08
CA PHE A 242 -4.47 14.08 7.91
C PHE A 242 -4.83 12.59 8.07
N GLY A 243 -4.25 11.90 9.06
CA GLY A 243 -4.63 10.55 9.44
C GLY A 243 -4.72 10.40 10.95
N SER A 244 -5.70 9.65 11.43
CA SER A 244 -5.95 9.49 12.88
C SER A 244 -4.88 8.65 13.60
N THR A 245 -4.13 7.84 12.85
CA THR A 245 -3.00 7.05 13.33
C THR A 245 -1.88 7.04 12.29
N ARG A 246 -0.64 6.79 12.72
CA ARG A 246 0.51 6.64 11.80
C ARG A 246 0.31 5.53 10.75
N ALA A 247 -0.44 4.48 11.08
CA ALA A 247 -0.76 3.40 10.14
C ALA A 247 -1.71 3.86 9.03
N GLU A 248 -2.68 4.72 9.36
CA GLU A 248 -3.59 5.34 8.40
C GLU A 248 -2.86 6.39 7.54
N ALA A 249 -2.04 7.24 8.16
CA ALA A 249 -1.20 8.21 7.44
C ALA A 249 -0.29 7.51 6.42
N ARG A 250 0.34 6.39 6.80
CA ARG A 250 1.10 5.54 5.88
C ARG A 250 0.28 5.01 4.72
N GLN A 251 -1.00 4.66 4.95
CA GLN A 251 -1.89 4.20 3.91
C GLN A 251 -2.22 5.32 2.92
N LEU A 252 -2.46 6.55 3.40
CA LEU A 252 -2.67 7.73 2.57
C LEU A 252 -1.48 7.98 1.64
N VAL A 253 -0.26 7.96 2.19
CA VAL A 253 0.97 8.09 1.42
C VAL A 253 1.07 6.98 0.37
N SER A 254 0.98 5.71 0.79
CA SER A 254 1.12 4.57 -0.13
C SER A 254 0.05 4.52 -1.22
N HIS A 255 -1.12 5.11 -1.00
CA HIS A 255 -2.22 5.18 -1.98
C HIS A 255 -2.16 6.44 -2.86
N CYS A 256 -1.04 7.16 -2.84
CA CYS A 256 -0.80 8.35 -3.66
C CYS A 256 -1.84 9.47 -3.40
N SER A 257 -2.24 9.63 -2.14
CA SER A 257 -3.16 10.67 -1.68
C SER A 257 -2.45 11.93 -1.17
N ILE A 258 -1.13 11.88 -0.99
CA ILE A 258 -0.32 12.98 -0.47
C ILE A 258 0.57 13.55 -1.59
N VAL A 259 0.73 14.87 -1.61
CA VAL A 259 1.66 15.59 -2.47
C VAL A 259 2.65 16.40 -1.62
N ILE A 260 3.88 16.53 -2.10
CA ILE A 260 4.92 17.40 -1.55
C ILE A 260 5.33 18.36 -2.66
N ASN A 261 5.27 19.66 -2.40
CA ASN A 261 5.63 20.70 -3.38
C ASN A 261 4.97 20.48 -4.75
N GLY A 262 3.70 20.06 -4.75
CA GLY A 262 2.92 19.75 -5.97
C GLY A 262 3.13 18.35 -6.58
N HIS A 263 4.16 17.60 -6.18
CA HIS A 263 4.46 16.27 -6.71
C HIS A 263 3.89 15.15 -5.83
N VAL A 264 3.38 14.08 -6.44
CA VAL A 264 2.83 12.93 -5.70
C VAL A 264 3.95 12.15 -5.00
N ALA A 265 3.87 12.04 -3.68
CA ALA A 265 4.82 11.29 -2.87
C ALA A 265 4.15 10.03 -2.30
N ASN A 266 4.63 8.85 -2.71
CA ASN A 266 4.07 7.56 -2.29
C ASN A 266 5.00 6.72 -1.40
N ILE A 267 6.15 7.27 -1.00
CA ILE A 267 7.16 6.59 -0.19
C ILE A 267 7.02 7.06 1.28
N PRO A 268 6.54 6.20 2.20
CA PRO A 268 6.36 6.59 3.61
C PRO A 268 7.64 6.93 4.36
N SER A 269 8.79 6.45 3.89
CA SER A 269 10.10 6.72 4.50
C SER A 269 10.84 7.90 3.86
N LEU A 270 10.19 8.65 2.97
CA LEU A 270 10.75 9.87 2.43
C LEU A 270 11.02 10.85 3.58
N GLN A 271 12.20 11.47 3.55
CA GLN A 271 12.61 12.48 4.53
C GLN A 271 12.13 13.84 4.06
N VAL A 272 11.28 14.46 4.87
CA VAL A 272 10.74 15.81 4.63
C VAL A 272 11.78 16.83 5.08
N LYS A 273 11.97 17.88 4.29
CA LYS A 273 12.89 18.97 4.59
C LYS A 273 12.14 20.19 5.11
N ALA A 274 12.82 21.01 5.89
CA ALA A 274 12.34 22.32 6.30
C ALA A 274 11.89 23.13 5.07
N GLY A 275 10.71 23.73 5.16
CA GLY A 275 10.08 24.50 4.08
C GLY A 275 9.22 23.67 3.12
N ASP A 276 9.22 22.34 3.19
CA ASP A 276 8.38 21.52 2.31
C ASP A 276 6.88 21.74 2.60
N LEU A 277 6.10 21.93 1.53
CA LEU A 277 4.65 22.02 1.56
C LEU A 277 4.04 20.65 1.29
N ILE A 278 3.34 20.09 2.28
CA ILE A 278 2.65 18.81 2.20
C ILE A 278 1.15 19.05 2.12
N ALA A 279 0.50 18.53 1.08
CA ALA A 279 -0.94 18.69 0.89
C ALA A 279 -1.65 17.38 0.55
N VAL A 280 -2.96 17.34 0.81
CA VAL A 280 -3.82 16.26 0.34
C VAL A 280 -4.19 16.50 -1.12
N ARG A 281 -3.97 15.50 -1.97
CA ARG A 281 -4.30 15.56 -3.39
C ARG A 281 -5.80 15.80 -3.59
N GLU A 282 -6.18 16.63 -4.57
CA GLU A 282 -7.59 17.00 -4.86
C GLU A 282 -8.57 15.82 -4.85
N LYS A 283 -8.24 14.74 -5.56
CA LYS A 283 -9.09 13.52 -5.63
C LYS A 283 -9.34 12.83 -4.28
N ALA A 284 -8.52 13.13 -3.27
CA ALA A 284 -8.58 12.52 -1.94
C ALA A 284 -9.16 13.46 -0.88
N LYS A 285 -9.33 14.76 -1.16
CA LYS A 285 -9.86 15.75 -0.20
C LYS A 285 -11.28 15.44 0.29
N GLN A 286 -12.09 14.80 -0.54
CA GLN A 286 -13.47 14.39 -0.20
C GLN A 286 -13.55 13.12 0.68
N GLN A 287 -12.42 12.50 1.04
CA GLN A 287 -12.45 11.29 1.87
C GLN A 287 -12.85 11.62 3.30
N THR A 288 -13.96 11.04 3.76
CA THR A 288 -14.50 11.22 5.12
C THR A 288 -13.47 10.94 6.21
N ARG A 289 -12.62 9.91 6.03
CA ARG A 289 -11.55 9.59 6.98
C ARG A 289 -10.56 10.74 7.23
N ILE A 290 -10.27 11.57 6.22
CA ILE A 290 -9.33 12.70 6.36
C ILE A 290 -10.04 13.83 7.11
N GLN A 291 -11.29 14.12 6.76
CA GLN A 291 -12.10 15.13 7.44
C GLN A 291 -12.27 14.80 8.93
N GLU A 292 -12.60 13.54 9.25
CA GLU A 292 -12.70 13.07 10.63
C GLU A 292 -11.35 13.10 11.36
N ALA A 293 -10.24 12.82 10.68
CA ALA A 293 -8.90 12.86 11.28
C ALA A 293 -8.46 14.29 11.60
N VAL A 294 -8.70 15.23 10.69
CA VAL A 294 -8.41 16.65 10.91
C VAL A 294 -9.23 17.19 12.06
N GLY A 295 -10.54 16.92 12.10
CA GLY A 295 -11.39 17.35 13.23
C GLY A 295 -10.92 16.81 14.59
N LEU A 296 -10.40 15.57 14.64
CA LEU A 296 -9.78 15.03 15.87
C LEU A 296 -8.45 15.70 16.20
N ALA A 297 -7.65 16.04 15.19
CA ALA A 297 -6.37 16.71 15.40
C ALA A 297 -6.55 18.15 15.90
N SER A 298 -7.54 18.88 15.39
CA SER A 298 -7.86 20.24 15.84
C SER A 298 -8.24 20.29 17.33
N GLN A 299 -8.84 19.22 17.86
CA GLN A 299 -9.14 19.10 19.30
C GLN A 299 -7.89 18.86 20.16
N ILE A 300 -6.89 18.16 19.63
CA ILE A 300 -5.64 17.84 20.34
C ILE A 300 -4.65 19.00 20.23
N GLY A 301 -4.68 19.74 19.12
CA GLY A 301 -3.70 20.74 18.74
C GLY A 301 -2.58 20.18 17.87
N PHE A 302 -1.93 21.07 17.11
CA PHE A 302 -0.82 20.73 16.22
C PHE A 302 0.53 21.06 16.88
N PRO A 303 1.61 20.29 16.61
CA PRO A 303 2.95 20.61 17.09
C PRO A 303 3.48 21.93 16.50
N ALA A 304 4.30 22.67 17.27
CA ALA A 304 4.80 24.00 16.89
C ALA A 304 5.64 24.02 15.58
N TRP A 305 6.35 22.92 15.31
CA TRP A 305 7.20 22.73 14.14
C TRP A 305 6.43 22.44 12.83
N VAL A 306 5.09 22.36 12.88
CA VAL A 306 4.21 22.23 11.71
C VAL A 306 3.21 23.39 11.69
N THR A 307 2.94 23.93 10.51
CA THR A 307 1.75 24.77 10.28
C THR A 307 0.78 24.03 9.38
N VAL A 308 -0.50 23.98 9.77
CA VAL A 308 -1.56 23.30 9.01
C VAL A 308 -2.69 24.29 8.70
N ASP A 309 -3.13 24.31 7.45
CA ASP A 309 -4.39 24.91 7.04
C ASP A 309 -5.45 23.80 6.89
N GLU A 310 -6.36 23.75 7.87
CA GLU A 310 -7.40 22.73 7.95
C GLU A 310 -8.39 22.78 6.78
N LYS A 311 -8.66 23.96 6.24
CA LYS A 311 -9.65 24.15 5.16
C LYS A 311 -9.09 23.71 3.83
N LYS A 312 -7.83 24.06 3.55
CA LYS A 312 -7.15 23.68 2.30
C LYS A 312 -6.57 22.28 2.33
N LEU A 313 -6.43 21.69 3.52
CA LEU A 313 -5.76 20.40 3.75
C LEU A 313 -4.31 20.42 3.25
N GLU A 314 -3.61 21.50 3.59
CA GLU A 314 -2.19 21.71 3.30
C GLU A 314 -1.44 22.11 4.57
N GLY A 315 -0.16 21.81 4.64
CA GLY A 315 0.67 22.17 5.77
C GLY A 315 2.13 22.30 5.38
N THR A 316 2.83 23.17 6.09
CA THR A 316 4.27 23.41 5.89
C THR A 316 5.05 22.82 7.06
N PHE A 317 6.09 22.06 6.73
CA PHE A 317 7.05 21.57 7.72
C PHE A 317 8.09 22.66 7.97
N LYS A 318 8.05 23.33 9.13
CA LYS A 318 8.90 24.49 9.39
C LYS A 318 10.35 24.07 9.60
N GLN A 319 10.57 23.14 10.52
CA GLN A 319 11.90 22.68 10.92
C GLN A 319 11.81 21.28 11.52
N ALA A 320 12.96 20.61 11.63
CA ALA A 320 13.05 19.38 12.40
C ALA A 320 12.82 19.69 13.90
N PRO A 321 12.04 18.86 14.61
CA PRO A 321 11.71 19.13 16.00
C PRO A 321 12.94 19.04 16.91
N GLU A 322 12.99 19.92 17.90
CA GLU A 322 13.91 19.78 19.02
C GLU A 322 13.43 18.70 20.01
N ARG A 323 14.32 18.23 20.88
CA ARG A 323 14.02 17.11 21.78
C ARG A 323 12.85 17.39 22.73
N ASN A 324 12.73 18.62 23.21
CA ASN A 324 11.66 19.14 24.06
C ASN A 324 10.29 19.17 23.36
N GLU A 325 10.24 19.32 22.03
CA GLU A 325 9.00 19.37 21.24
C GLU A 325 8.45 17.97 20.92
N ILE A 326 9.24 16.92 21.09
CA ILE A 326 8.84 15.54 20.81
C ILE A 326 8.08 14.99 22.01
N ALA A 327 6.76 14.96 21.89
CA ALA A 327 5.88 14.37 22.89
C ALA A 327 6.11 12.86 23.06
N GLY A 328 6.46 12.45 24.29
CA GLY A 328 6.56 11.04 24.70
C GLY A 328 7.63 10.81 25.77
N ASP A 329 7.31 9.95 26.73
CA ASP A 329 8.26 9.41 27.70
C ASP A 329 9.15 8.33 27.03
N ILE A 330 10.08 8.83 26.22
CA ILE A 330 11.09 8.04 25.51
C ILE A 330 12.43 8.35 26.14
N ASN A 331 13.19 7.31 26.49
CA ASN A 331 14.56 7.46 26.94
C ASN A 331 15.53 7.02 25.84
N GLU A 332 16.00 7.98 25.05
CA GLU A 332 16.89 7.74 23.91
C GLU A 332 18.29 7.23 24.30
N SER A 333 18.79 7.54 25.52
CA SER A 333 20.13 7.10 25.92
C SER A 333 20.23 5.57 25.99
N LEU A 334 19.18 4.91 26.51
CA LEU A 334 19.06 3.46 26.55
C LEU A 334 19.09 2.81 25.15
N ILE A 335 18.65 3.54 24.12
CA ILE A 335 18.68 3.07 22.73
C ILE A 335 20.09 3.18 22.17
N VAL A 336 20.79 4.27 22.48
CA VAL A 336 22.18 4.48 22.08
C VAL A 336 23.08 3.42 22.72
N GLU A 337 22.94 3.16 24.02
CA GLU A 337 23.66 2.11 24.74
C GLU A 337 23.47 0.73 24.10
N LEU A 338 22.23 0.40 23.70
CA LEU A 338 21.91 -0.89 23.09
C LEU A 338 22.65 -1.13 21.77
N TYR A 339 22.81 -0.08 20.96
CA TYR A 339 23.46 -0.18 19.65
C TYR A 339 24.97 0.05 19.69
N SER A 340 25.48 0.63 20.78
CA SER A 340 26.92 0.84 21.01
C SER A 340 27.61 -0.38 21.62
N ARG A 341 26.85 -1.45 21.90
CA ARG A 341 27.32 -2.69 22.51
C ARG A 341 27.96 -3.65 21.52
#